data_AF-A0A1G1VUF7-F1
#
_entry.id   AF-A0A1G1VUF7-F1
#
_cell.length_a   1.000
_cell.length_b   1.000
_cell.length_c   1.000
_cell.angle_alpha   90.00
_cell.angle_beta   90.00
_cell.angle_gamma   90.00
#
_symmetry.space_group_name_H-M   'P 1'
#
loop_
_entity.id
_entity.type
_entity.pdbx_description
1 polymer ?
#
loop_
_entity_poly.entity_id
_entity_poly.type
_entity_poly.pdbx_seq_one_letter_code
_entity_poly.pdbx_strand_id
1 'polypeptide(L)'
;MRHEIPGQPYGTIYSFTTVHEAPSTHEEFAPYVEALIDVEQGNDKTRRLSMRMTDIDPAEERRIGDPVEVVTRIWKKDGKRGLIMHGYAARAPIGWQRAEPVGGRTEE
;
A
#
# COMPACT_ATOMS: atom_id res chain seq x y z
N MET A 1 -8.72 -7.63 16.40
CA MET A 1 -8.97 -8.88 15.65
C MET A 1 -8.62 -8.62 14.20
N ARG A 2 -7.85 -9.51 13.54
CA ARG A 2 -7.60 -9.40 12.11
C ARG A 2 -8.91 -9.67 11.38
N HIS A 3 -9.45 -8.68 10.66
CA HIS A 3 -10.58 -8.90 9.76
C HIS A 3 -10.00 -9.28 8.39
N GLU A 4 -9.54 -10.52 8.28
CA GLU A 4 -9.08 -11.07 7.00
C GLU A 4 -10.31 -11.41 6.16
N ILE A 5 -10.45 -10.75 5.02
CA ILE A 5 -11.52 -11.05 4.06
C ILE A 5 -11.10 -12.33 3.31
N PRO A 6 -11.86 -13.44 3.38
CA PRO A 6 -11.49 -14.68 2.72
C PRO A 6 -11.23 -14.48 1.22
N GLY A 7 -10.05 -14.91 0.75
CA GLY A 7 -9.65 -14.81 -0.65
C GLY A 7 -9.12 -13.44 -1.10
N GLN A 8 -9.08 -12.43 -0.24
CA GLN A 8 -8.34 -11.20 -0.52
C GLN A 8 -6.84 -11.43 -0.27
N PRO A 9 -5.95 -11.13 -1.24
CA PRO A 9 -4.52 -11.24 -1.01
C PRO A 9 -4.07 -10.23 0.04
N TYR A 10 -3.25 -10.69 0.97
CA TYR A 10 -2.74 -9.91 2.09
C TYR A 10 -1.21 -9.87 2.06
N GLY A 11 -0.63 -8.86 2.70
CA GLY A 11 0.82 -8.73 2.78
C GLY A 11 1.27 -7.79 3.87
N THR A 12 2.57 -7.54 3.89
CA THR A 12 3.22 -6.65 4.85
C THR A 12 4.15 -5.70 4.13
N ILE A 13 4.19 -4.42 4.54
CA ILE A 13 5.12 -3.44 3.99
C ILE A 13 6.55 -3.84 4.36
N TYR A 14 7.36 -4.18 3.37
CA TYR A 14 8.79 -4.44 3.55
C TYR A 14 9.61 -3.16 3.57
N SER A 15 9.33 -2.25 2.64
CA SER A 15 9.95 -0.92 2.56
C SER A 15 9.02 -0.01 1.77
N PHE A 16 9.10 1.30 1.99
CA PHE A 16 8.31 2.27 1.23
C PHE A 16 9.06 3.58 1.05
N THR A 17 8.61 4.38 0.10
CA THR A 17 9.06 5.75 -0.11
C THR A 17 7.91 6.63 -0.61
N THR A 18 7.97 7.92 -0.35
CA THR A 18 7.03 8.90 -0.90
C THR A 18 7.65 9.54 -2.14
N VAL A 19 6.98 9.38 -3.28
CA VAL A 19 7.35 10.01 -4.54
C VAL A 19 6.69 11.38 -4.60
N HIS A 20 7.50 12.42 -4.44
CA HIS A 20 7.04 13.81 -4.50
C HIS A 20 7.03 14.37 -5.92
N GLU A 21 8.01 13.98 -6.73
CA GLU A 21 8.14 14.40 -8.13
C GLU A 21 7.94 13.17 -9.01
N ALA A 22 6.74 13.06 -9.58
CA ALA A 22 6.37 11.94 -10.42
C ALA A 22 6.74 12.20 -11.89
N PRO A 23 7.00 11.14 -12.69
CA PRO A 23 7.16 11.31 -14.13
C PRO A 23 5.87 11.87 -14.77
N SER A 24 6.01 12.56 -15.90
CA SER A 24 4.91 13.29 -16.57
C SER A 24 3.64 12.50 -16.85
N THR A 25 3.76 11.18 -16.98
CA THR A 25 2.63 10.27 -17.20
C THR A 25 1.82 9.96 -15.94
N HIS A 26 2.28 10.37 -14.77
CA HIS A 26 1.71 10.05 -13.45
C HIS A 26 1.70 11.27 -12.50
N GLU A 27 1.90 12.49 -13.01
CA GLU A 27 1.87 13.73 -12.22
C GLU A 27 0.57 13.90 -11.42
N GLU A 28 -0.57 13.44 -11.97
CA GLU A 28 -1.87 13.52 -11.32
C GLU A 28 -1.98 12.73 -10.00
N PHE A 29 -1.04 11.81 -9.76
CA PHE A 29 -1.01 10.99 -8.54
C PHE A 29 -0.01 11.52 -7.51
N ALA A 30 0.81 12.51 -7.84
CA ALA A 30 1.82 13.03 -6.91
C ALA A 30 1.17 13.92 -5.84
N PRO A 31 1.63 13.83 -4.57
CA PRO A 31 2.55 12.82 -4.04
C PRO A 31 1.85 11.47 -3.84
N TYR A 32 2.59 10.37 -4.02
CA TYR A 32 2.10 9.03 -3.69
C TYR A 32 3.16 8.19 -2.99
N VAL A 33 2.72 7.17 -2.24
CA VAL A 33 3.62 6.22 -1.59
C VAL A 33 3.77 4.99 -2.48
N GLU A 34 5.01 4.65 -2.81
CA GLU A 34 5.38 3.39 -3.47
C GLU A 34 5.99 2.45 -2.44
N ALA A 35 5.57 1.19 -2.41
CA ALA A 35 6.00 0.22 -1.43
C ALA A 35 6.43 -1.11 -2.06
N LEU A 36 7.43 -1.73 -1.45
CA LEU A 36 7.71 -3.14 -1.62
C LEU A 36 6.91 -3.90 -0.57
N ILE A 37 6.14 -4.89 -1.02
CA ILE A 37 5.19 -5.61 -0.18
C ILE A 37 5.48 -7.09 -0.30
N ASP A 38 5.64 -7.76 0.84
CA ASP A 38 5.70 -9.20 0.92
C ASP A 38 4.28 -9.75 0.98
N VAL A 39 3.77 -10.19 -0.18
CA VAL A 39 2.41 -10.71 -0.36
C VAL A 39 2.39 -12.21 -0.07
N GLU A 40 1.44 -12.65 0.73
CA GLU A 40 1.23 -14.06 1.06
C GLU A 40 0.56 -14.81 -0.11
N GLN A 41 1.13 -15.95 -0.48
CA GLN A 41 0.61 -16.81 -1.58
C GLN A 41 0.12 -18.18 -1.07
N GLY A 42 0.01 -18.35 0.24
CA GLY A 42 -0.31 -19.62 0.89
C GLY A 42 0.90 -20.55 1.04
N ASN A 43 0.74 -21.61 1.84
CA ASN A 43 1.81 -22.59 2.16
C ASN A 43 3.11 -21.93 2.66
N ASP A 44 2.98 -20.92 3.52
CA ASP A 44 4.09 -20.12 4.09
C ASP A 44 5.02 -19.46 3.05
N LYS A 45 4.54 -19.28 1.81
CA LYS A 45 5.29 -18.61 0.75
C LYS A 45 4.89 -17.15 0.66
N THR A 46 5.90 -16.29 0.59
CA THR A 46 5.74 -14.87 0.25
C THR A 46 6.39 -14.56 -1.10
N ARG A 47 5.85 -13.53 -1.75
CA ARG A 47 6.42 -12.92 -2.95
C ARG A 47 6.47 -11.42 -2.76
N ARG A 48 7.65 -10.85 -3.01
CA ARG A 48 7.85 -9.40 -2.96
C ARG A 48 7.41 -8.75 -4.26
N LEU A 49 6.53 -7.78 -4.17
CA LEU A 49 5.99 -7.03 -5.29
C LEU A 49 6.08 -5.52 -5.01
N SER A 50 6.31 -4.72 -6.05
CA SER A 50 6.19 -3.25 -5.98
C SER A 50 4.74 -2.87 -6.23
N MET A 51 4.15 -2.07 -5.34
CA MET A 51 2.80 -1.57 -5.46
C MET A 51 2.70 -0.17 -4.87
N ARG A 52 1.81 0.65 -5.44
CA ARG A 52 1.43 1.93 -4.85
C ARG A 52 0.45 1.71 -3.69
N MET A 53 0.62 2.49 -2.64
CA MET A 53 -0.38 2.59 -1.57
C MET A 53 -1.57 3.46 -2.00
N THR A 54 -2.78 3.05 -1.67
CA THR A 54 -4.03 3.75 -2.00
C THR A 54 -4.91 3.90 -0.78
N ASP A 55 -5.97 4.70 -0.89
CA ASP A 55 -6.90 5.03 0.19
C ASP A 55 -6.20 5.62 1.43
N ILE A 56 -5.10 6.36 1.25
CA ILE A 56 -4.31 6.98 2.31
C ILE A 56 -3.92 8.42 1.97
N ASP A 57 -3.66 9.22 2.99
CA ASP A 57 -2.90 10.47 2.83
C ASP A 57 -1.39 10.13 2.77
N PRO A 58 -0.64 10.59 1.74
CA PRO A 58 0.81 10.41 1.64
C PRO A 58 1.62 10.99 2.82
N ALA A 59 1.06 11.95 3.56
CA ALA A 59 1.67 12.53 4.75
C ALA A 59 1.42 11.70 6.02
N GLU A 60 0.47 10.76 5.99
CA GLU A 60 0.25 9.89 7.14
C GLU A 60 1.43 8.93 7.35
N GLU A 61 1.77 8.72 8.62
CA GLU A 61 2.87 7.84 8.99
C GLU A 61 2.58 6.40 8.58
N ARG A 62 3.47 5.80 7.78
CA ARG A 62 3.54 4.37 7.46
C ARG A 62 4.73 3.75 8.16
N ARG A 63 4.65 2.47 8.50
CA ARG A 63 5.75 1.74 9.12
C ARG A 63 6.04 0.47 8.34
N ILE A 64 7.33 0.16 8.23
CA ILE A 64 7.76 -1.17 7.81
C ILE A 64 7.16 -2.17 8.80
N GLY A 65 6.57 -3.23 8.29
CA GLY A 65 5.84 -4.21 9.10
C GLY A 65 4.33 -3.96 9.20
N ASP A 66 3.83 -2.82 8.73
CA ASP A 66 2.37 -2.62 8.70
C ASP A 66 1.71 -3.63 7.75
N PRO A 67 0.55 -4.18 8.13
CA PRO A 67 -0.21 -5.04 7.26
C PRO A 67 -0.90 -4.26 6.14
N VAL A 68 -1.10 -4.93 5.01
CA VAL A 68 -1.83 -4.39 3.86
C VAL A 68 -2.66 -5.48 3.18
N GLU A 69 -3.73 -5.06 2.52
CA GLU A 69 -4.47 -5.90 1.57
C GLU A 69 -4.25 -5.39 0.13
N VAL A 70 -4.21 -6.33 -0.81
CA VAL A 70 -4.01 -6.04 -2.23
C VAL A 70 -5.37 -5.82 -2.90
N VAL A 71 -5.54 -4.66 -3.50
CA VAL A 71 -6.78 -4.26 -4.18
C VAL A 71 -6.53 -3.92 -5.65
N THR A 72 -7.59 -3.97 -6.45
CA THR A 72 -7.54 -3.48 -7.83
C THR A 72 -7.91 -2.00 -7.87
N ARG A 73 -7.14 -1.21 -8.63
CA ARG A 73 -7.38 0.21 -8.90
C ARG A 73 -7.22 0.52 -10.38
N ILE A 74 -7.83 1.61 -10.83
CA ILE A 74 -7.52 2.18 -12.14
C ILE A 74 -6.13 2.82 -12.02
N TRP A 75 -5.19 2.35 -12.85
CA TRP A 75 -3.82 2.83 -12.85
C TRP A 75 -3.61 4.00 -13.81
N LYS A 76 -4.27 3.93 -14.98
CA LYS A 76 -4.19 4.94 -16.02
C LYS A 76 -5.41 4.88 -16.93
N LYS A 77 -5.82 6.04 -17.43
CA LYS A 77 -6.83 6.18 -18.49
C LYS A 77 -6.19 6.85 -19.70
N ASP A 78 -6.28 6.21 -20.86
CA ASP A 78 -5.71 6.76 -22.09
C ASP A 78 -6.73 7.68 -22.80
N GLY A 79 -6.95 8.87 -22.24
CA GLY A 79 -7.90 9.85 -22.79
C GLY A 79 -9.39 9.43 -22.68
N LYS A 80 -10.28 10.19 -23.34
CA LYS A 80 -11.74 10.06 -23.17
C LYS A 80 -12.37 8.80 -23.77
N ARG A 81 -11.69 8.14 -24.71
CA ARG A 81 -12.18 6.93 -25.41
C ARG A 81 -11.11 5.83 -25.51
N GLY A 82 -9.98 5.97 -24.82
CA GLY A 82 -8.93 4.96 -24.84
C GLY A 82 -9.00 3.99 -23.67
N LEU A 83 -7.95 3.19 -23.54
CA LEU A 83 -7.90 2.06 -22.62
C LEU A 83 -7.91 2.52 -21.16
N ILE A 84 -8.67 1.81 -20.32
CA ILE A 84 -8.58 1.90 -18.87
C ILE A 84 -7.72 0.74 -18.40
N MET A 85 -6.52 1.06 -17.89
CA MET A 85 -5.62 0.06 -17.36
C MET A 85 -5.87 -0.12 -15.87
N HIS A 86 -6.17 -1.36 -15.48
CA HIS A 86 -6.29 -1.78 -14.09
C HIS A 86 -4.95 -2.32 -13.60
N GLY A 87 -4.64 -2.05 -12.33
CA GLY A 87 -3.44 -2.53 -11.67
C GLY A 87 -3.72 -2.87 -10.21
N TYR A 88 -2.76 -3.58 -9.61
CA TYR A 88 -2.77 -3.83 -8.18
C TYR A 88 -2.23 -2.62 -7.42
N ALA A 89 -2.88 -2.33 -6.29
CA ALA A 89 -2.45 -1.37 -5.29
C ALA A 89 -2.60 -2.01 -3.92
N ALA A 90 -2.02 -1.38 -2.90
CA ALA A 90 -2.14 -1.84 -1.52
C ALA A 90 -2.81 -0.80 -0.65
N ARG A 91 -3.55 -1.25 0.36
CA ARG A 91 -4.16 -0.36 1.35
C ARG A 91 -4.16 -0.99 2.73
N ALA A 92 -4.41 -0.18 3.74
CA ALA A 92 -4.66 -0.70 5.08
C ALA A 92 -5.87 -1.65 5.08
N PRO A 93 -5.84 -2.76 5.82
CA PRO A 93 -6.98 -3.64 5.96
C PRO A 93 -8.17 -2.91 6.58
N ILE A 94 -9.38 -3.28 6.16
CA ILE A 94 -10.60 -2.66 6.70
C ILE A 94 -10.68 -2.89 8.21
N GLY A 95 -10.87 -1.82 8.97
CA GLY A 95 -10.96 -1.87 10.43
C GLY A 95 -9.61 -2.06 11.14
N TRP A 96 -8.49 -2.02 10.42
CA TRP A 96 -7.18 -1.98 11.04
C TRP A 96 -6.90 -0.59 11.59
N GLN A 97 -6.47 -0.54 12.85
CA GLN A 97 -5.98 0.65 13.51
C GLN A 97 -4.61 0.32 14.07
N ARG A 98 -3.64 1.20 13.83
CA ARG A 98 -2.33 1.09 14.47
C ARG A 98 -2.54 1.35 15.97
N ALA A 99 -2.04 0.44 16.81
CA ALA A 99 -1.94 0.73 18.23
C ALA A 99 -0.97 1.90 18.41
N GLU A 100 -1.37 2.94 19.14
CA GLU A 100 -0.46 4.01 19.58
C GLU A 100 0.76 3.37 20.25
N PRO A 101 1.99 3.83 19.96
CA PRO A 101 3.15 3.32 20.68
C PRO A 101 2.96 3.58 22.17
N VAL A 102 2.91 2.50 22.96
CA VAL A 102 2.94 2.60 24.43
C VAL A 102 4.23 3.32 24.78
N GLY A 103 4.12 4.53 25.34
CA GLY A 103 5.22 5.46 25.57
C GLY A 103 6.51 4.78 25.98
N GLY A 104 7.49 4.77 25.07
CA GLY A 104 8.84 4.35 25.36
C GLY A 104 9.49 5.38 26.28
N ARG A 105 9.99 4.91 27.42
CA ARG A 105 10.86 5.68 28.32
C ARG A 105 11.89 6.46 27.51
N THR A 106 11.99 7.75 27.81
CA THR A 106 13.19 8.54 27.56
C THR A 106 14.34 7.83 28.28
N GLU A 107 15.21 7.16 27.54
CA GLU A 107 16.55 6.87 28.06
C GLU A 107 17.37 8.14 27.86
N GLU A 108 17.68 8.78 28.99
CA GLU A 108 18.69 9.83 29.19
C GLU A 108 20.10 9.33 28.87
#